data_AF-A0A3E2MPG9-F1
#
_entry.id   AF-A0A3E2MPG9-F1
#
_cell.length_a   1.000
_cell.length_b   1.000
_cell.length_c   1.000
_cell.angle_alpha   90.00
_cell.angle_beta   90.00
_cell.angle_gamma   90.00
#
_symmetry.space_group_name_H-M   'P 1'
#
loop_
_entity.id
_entity.type
_entity.pdbx_description
1 polymer ?
#
loop_
_entity_poly.entity_id
_entity_poly.type
_entity_poly.pdbx_seq_one_letter_code
_entity_poly.pdbx_strand_id
1 'polypeptide(L)' 'MLEQAVALGSALDPADRDAALALARAYTNTNALGSYLHAEDPTYEAASDDVNAKDAKMKARCAGG' A
#
# COMPACT_ATOMS: atom_id res chain seq x y z
N MET A 1 -1.46 9.15 -9.57
CA MET A 1 -1.37 8.73 -8.16
C MET A 1 -1.98 7.33 -8.03
N LEU A 2 -1.39 6.42 -7.24
CA LEU A 2 -1.91 5.04 -7.12
C LEU A 2 -3.33 5.02 -6.54
N GLU A 3 -3.61 5.85 -5.55
CA GLU A 3 -4.91 5.93 -4.88
C GLU A 3 -6.03 6.29 -5.86
N GLN A 4 -5.76 7.21 -6.79
CA GLN A 4 -6.72 7.60 -7.83
C GLN A 4 -6.97 6.44 -8.81
N ALA A 5 -5.93 5.70 -9.19
CA ALA A 5 -6.07 4.54 -10.06
C ALA A 5 -6.94 3.45 -9.41
N VAL A 6 -6.75 3.20 -8.10
CA VAL A 6 -7.57 2.24 -7.35
C VAL A 6 -9.01 2.73 -7.18
N ALA A 7 -9.22 4.02 -6.89
CA ALA A 7 -10.56 4.58 -6.69
C ALA A 7 -11.43 4.55 -7.95
N LEU A 8 -10.81 4.73 -9.12
CA LEU A 8 -11.50 4.75 -10.41
C LEU A 8 -11.68 3.35 -11.02
N GLY A 9 -11.04 2.31 -10.46
CA GLY A 9 -11.21 0.94 -10.89
C GLY A 9 -12.58 0.38 -10.47
N SER A 10 -13.40 -0.04 -11.45
CA SER A 10 -14.70 -0.69 -11.20
C SER A 10 -14.60 -2.22 -10.99
N ALA A 11 -13.39 -2.78 -11.11
CA ALA A 11 -13.15 -4.24 -11.08
C ALA A 11 -13.04 -4.83 -9.66
N LEU A 12 -12.94 -4.00 -8.63
CA LEU A 12 -12.76 -4.45 -7.24
C LEU A 12 -14.09 -4.35 -6.47
N ASP A 13 -14.42 -5.39 -5.71
CA ASP A 13 -15.43 -5.30 -4.66
C ASP A 13 -15.06 -4.17 -3.67
N PRO A 14 -16.03 -3.45 -3.07
CA PRO A 14 -15.73 -2.37 -2.13
C PRO A 14 -14.72 -2.73 -1.04
N ALA A 15 -14.77 -3.95 -0.47
CA ALA A 15 -13.86 -4.36 0.60
C ALA A 15 -12.42 -4.57 0.11
N ASP A 16 -12.24 -5.01 -1.14
CA ASP A 16 -10.92 -5.16 -1.75
C ASP A 16 -10.39 -3.83 -2.27
N ARG A 17 -11.27 -2.94 -2.72
CA ARG A 17 -10.91 -1.57 -3.08
C ARG A 17 -10.40 -0.79 -1.87
N ASP A 18 -11.02 -0.92 -0.70
CA ASP A 18 -10.56 -0.25 0.52
C ASP A 18 -9.19 -0.76 0.96
N ALA A 19 -8.96 -2.07 0.89
CA ALA A 19 -7.65 -2.67 1.18
C ALA A 19 -6.58 -2.22 0.15
N ALA A 20 -6.93 -2.15 -1.13
CA ALA A 20 -6.06 -1.65 -2.18
C ALA A 20 -5.73 -0.15 -2.02
N LEU A 21 -6.71 0.67 -1.59
CA LEU A 21 -6.51 2.08 -1.28
C LEU A 21 -5.58 2.25 -0.08
N ALA A 22 -5.72 1.43 0.96
CA ALA A 22 -4.84 1.45 2.10
C ALA A 22 -3.40 1.10 1.71
N LEU A 23 -3.21 0.09 0.86
CA LEU A 23 -1.89 -0.28 0.33
C LEU A 23 -1.28 0.84 -0.53
N ALA A 24 -2.07 1.43 -1.43
CA ALA A 24 -1.64 2.55 -2.27
C ALA A 24 -1.13 3.73 -1.43
N ARG A 25 -1.85 4.11 -0.37
CA ARG A 25 -1.43 5.18 0.55
C ARG A 25 -0.12 4.86 1.27
N ALA A 26 0.08 3.62 1.70
CA ALA A 26 1.32 3.21 2.36
C ALA A 26 2.52 3.29 1.42
N TYR A 27 2.36 2.88 0.15
CA TYR A 27 3.38 3.06 -0.88
C TYR A 27 3.69 4.54 -1.15
N THR A 28 2.67 5.38 -1.30
CA THR A 28 2.86 6.82 -1.49
C THR A 28 3.63 7.45 -0.32
N ASN A 29 3.27 7.10 0.92
CA ASN A 29 3.97 7.56 2.12
C ASN A 29 5.44 7.09 2.14
N THR A 30 5.68 5.80 1.94
CA THR A 30 7.03 5.22 1.97
C THR A 30 7.93 5.81 0.88
N ASN A 31 7.40 6.05 -0.32
CA ASN A 31 8.13 6.72 -1.40
C ASN A 31 8.47 8.18 -1.04
N ALA A 32 7.56 8.90 -0.37
CA ALA A 32 7.84 10.24 0.10
C ALA A 32 8.96 10.24 1.15
N LEU A 33 8.91 9.32 2.13
CA LEU A 33 9.95 9.16 3.15
C LEU A 33 11.32 8.81 2.55
N GLY A 34 11.36 7.88 1.60
CA GLY A 34 12.60 7.42 0.95
C GLY A 34 13.33 8.50 0.14
N SER A 35 12.69 9.66 -0.09
CA SER A 35 13.33 10.81 -0.74
C SER A 35 14.26 11.59 0.19
N TYR A 36 14.12 11.43 1.51
CA TYR A 36 14.89 12.21 2.50
C TYR A 36 15.36 11.42 3.72
N LEU A 37 14.90 10.19 3.92
CA LEU A 37 15.39 9.28 4.96
C LEU A 37 16.32 8.23 4.35
N HIS A 38 17.27 7.76 5.16
CA HIS A 38 18.10 6.62 4.79
C HIS A 38 17.32 5.31 4.99
N ALA A 39 17.74 4.24 4.32
CA ALA A 39 17.06 2.95 4.40
C ALA A 39 17.03 2.35 5.82
N GLU A 40 18.02 2.71 6.65
CA GLU A 40 18.19 2.28 8.04
C GLU A 40 17.45 3.19 9.04
N ASP A 41 16.77 4.24 8.56
CA ASP A 41 16.00 5.12 9.44
C ASP A 41 14.79 4.35 10.00
N PRO A 42 14.59 4.31 11.33
CA PRO A 42 13.48 3.56 11.93
C PRO A 42 12.09 3.98 11.43
N THR A 43 11.93 5.24 11.00
CA THR A 43 10.68 5.73 10.41
C THR A 43 10.46 5.15 9.01
N TYR A 44 11.53 5.04 8.22
CA TYR A 44 11.49 4.42 6.90
C TYR A 44 11.26 2.91 7.01
N GLU A 45 11.93 2.23 7.95
CA GLU A 45 11.71 0.81 8.25
C GLU A 45 10.25 0.55 8.65
N ALA A 46 9.70 1.31 9.59
CA ALA A 46 8.31 1.16 10.03
C ALA A 46 7.30 1.39 8.89
N ALA A 47 7.56 2.34 7.99
CA ALA A 47 6.71 2.56 6.82
C ALA A 47 6.81 1.41 5.80
N SER A 48 8.00 0.86 5.61
CA SER A 48 8.23 -0.30 4.75
C SER A 48 7.53 -1.56 5.30
N ASP A 49 7.59 -1.77 6.62
CA ASP A 49 6.86 -2.85 7.29
C ASP A 49 5.35 -2.70 7.15
N ASP A 50 4.84 -1.47 7.25
CA ASP A 50 3.42 -1.16 7.03
C ASP A 50 2.97 -1.47 5.58
N VAL A 51 3.81 -1.16 4.59
CA VAL A 51 3.59 -1.59 3.19
C VAL A 51 3.54 -3.11 3.09
N ASN A 52 4.53 -3.82 3.64
CA ASN A 52 4.61 -5.28 3.60
C ASN A 52 3.38 -5.95 4.25
N ALA A 53 2.93 -5.43 5.39
CA ALA A 53 1.76 -5.94 6.09
C ALA A 53 0.47 -5.74 5.28
N LYS A 54 0.31 -4.59 4.62
CA LYS A 54 -0.85 -4.31 3.75
C LYS A 54 -0.80 -5.12 2.45
N ASP A 55 0.39 -5.31 1.88
CA ASP A 55 0.60 -6.13 0.69
C ASP A 55 0.27 -7.59 0.97
N ALA A 56 0.69 -8.14 2.12
CA ALA A 56 0.32 -9.49 2.54
C ALA A 56 -1.20 -9.68 2.63
N LYS A 57 -1.93 -8.68 3.16
CA LYS A 57 -3.40 -8.69 3.21
C LYS A 57 -4.01 -8.68 1.80
N MET A 58 -3.50 -7.85 0.90
CA MET A 58 -3.98 -7.81 -0.49
C MET A 58 -3.68 -9.13 -1.23
N LYS A 59 -2.49 -9.70 -1.05
CA LYS A 59 -2.13 -11.01 -1.63
C LYS A 59 -3.09 -12.10 -1.17
N ALA A 60 -3.48 -12.12 0.11
CA ALA A 60 -4.45 -13.09 0.63
C ALA A 60 -5.84 -12.93 -0.01
N ARG A 61 -6.26 -11.71 -0.33
CA ARG A 61 -7.52 -11.44 -1.06
C ARG A 61 -7.45 -11.88 -2.52
N CYS A 62 -6.33 -11.58 -3.19
CA CYS A 62 -6.14 -11.93 -4.60
C CYS A 62 -5.86 -13.43 -4.84
N ALA A 63 -5.34 -14.15 -3.83
CA ALA A 63 -5.06 -15.59 -3.92
C ALA A 63 -6.31 -16.48 -3.82
N GLY A 64 -7.49 -15.89 -3.56
CA GLY A 64 -8.77 -16.59 -3.46
C GLY A 64 -9.60 -16.60 -4.75
N GLY A 65 -8.99 -16.31 -5.90
CA GLY A 65 -9.62 -16.34 -7.23
C GLY A 65 -9.58 -17.73 -7.87
#